data_AF-A0A838HQ37-F1
#
_entry.id   AF-A0A838HQ37-F1
#
_cell.length_a   1.000
_cell.length_b   1.000
_cell.length_c   1.000
_cell.angle_alpha   90.00
_cell.angle_beta   90.00
_cell.angle_gamma   90.00
#
_symmetry.space_group_name_H-M   'P 1'
#
loop_
_entity.id
_entity.type
_entity.pdbx_description
1 polymer ?
#
loop_
_entity_poly.entity_id
_entity_poly.type
_entity_poly.pdbx_seq_one_letter_code
_entity_poly.pdbx_strand_id
1 'polypeptide(L)'
;PPFQFDYTFDTPNHPERIYCRSDHYSYARYGIPVVFFTTGLHPDYHKPSDTPEKLDYDKVARVSRLVSDITAEIANRPARPRVDQPVPPLGTPCQ
;
A
#
# COMPACT_ATOMS: atom_id res chain seq x y z
N PRO A 1 18.22 -9.98 0.13
CA PRO A 1 18.58 -8.60 0.54
C PRO A 1 17.48 -8.01 1.43
N PRO A 2 17.78 -7.02 2.29
CA PRO A 2 16.76 -6.27 3.00
C PRO A 2 15.78 -5.60 2.01
N PHE A 3 14.54 -5.39 2.44
CA PHE A 3 13.62 -4.54 1.69
C PHE A 3 14.08 -3.09 1.76
N GLN A 4 14.01 -2.41 0.62
CA GLN A 4 14.10 -0.96 0.55
C GLN A 4 12.69 -0.45 0.28
N PHE A 5 12.14 0.30 1.22
CA PHE A 5 10.80 0.87 1.10
C PHE A 5 10.88 2.21 0.38
N ASP A 6 10.10 2.33 -0.68
CA ASP A 6 9.92 3.58 -1.42
C ASP A 6 8.60 4.22 -0.98
N TYR A 7 8.71 5.39 -0.34
CA TYR A 7 7.60 6.16 0.19
C TYR A 7 7.17 7.29 -0.75
N THR A 8 7.64 7.31 -2.01
CA THR A 8 7.32 8.35 -2.99
C THR A 8 5.81 8.54 -3.17
N PHE A 9 5.03 7.46 -3.10
CA PHE A 9 3.57 7.47 -3.28
C PHE A 9 2.79 7.89 -2.04
N ASP A 10 3.44 8.05 -0.89
CA ASP A 10 2.79 8.53 0.35
C ASP A 10 2.61 10.06 0.32
N THR A 11 3.25 10.73 -0.64
CA THR A 11 3.22 12.19 -0.72
C THR A 11 1.86 12.68 -1.27
N PRO A 12 1.18 13.63 -0.58
CA PRO A 12 -0.14 14.14 -0.99
C PRO A 12 -0.18 14.80 -2.37
N ASN A 13 0.99 15.19 -2.88
CA ASN A 13 1.13 15.90 -4.14
C ASN A 13 1.76 15.04 -5.23
N HIS A 14 1.86 13.72 -5.03
CA HIS A 14 2.35 12.84 -6.09
C HIS A 14 1.44 12.95 -7.32
N PRO A 15 1.96 13.21 -8.54
CA PRO A 15 1.14 13.47 -9.71
C PRO A 15 0.20 12.30 -10.07
N GLU A 16 0.64 11.07 -9.79
CA GLU A 16 -0.19 9.87 -10.01
C GLU A 16 -1.30 9.68 -8.96
N ARG A 17 -1.21 10.36 -7.81
CA ARG A 17 -2.20 10.28 -6.71
C ARG A 17 -2.53 8.85 -6.29
N ILE A 18 -1.53 7.96 -6.30
CA ILE A 18 -1.70 6.52 -6.07
C ILE A 18 -2.34 6.22 -4.72
N TYR A 19 -1.98 6.98 -3.68
CA TYR A 19 -2.59 6.89 -2.35
C TYR A 19 -4.13 6.93 -2.41
N CYS A 20 -4.70 7.80 -3.25
CA CYS A 20 -6.15 7.97 -3.39
C CYS A 20 -6.84 6.91 -4.26
N ARG A 21 -6.08 6.05 -4.96
CA ARG A 21 -6.56 5.23 -6.09
C ARG A 21 -6.73 3.75 -5.76
N SER A 22 -6.70 3.39 -4.48
CA SER A 22 -6.86 2.01 -4.02
C SER A 22 -7.78 1.94 -2.79
N ASP A 23 -8.24 0.73 -2.46
CA ASP A 23 -9.28 0.49 -1.45
C ASP A 23 -8.90 0.97 -0.06
N HIS A 24 -7.60 0.97 0.27
CA HIS A 24 -7.10 1.40 1.58
C HIS A 24 -7.55 2.83 1.94
N TYR A 25 -7.67 3.73 0.95
CA TYR A 25 -8.07 5.12 1.18
C TYR A 25 -9.45 5.24 1.84
N SER A 26 -10.36 4.33 1.51
CA SER A 26 -11.71 4.30 2.09
C SER A 26 -11.71 4.05 3.60
N TYR A 27 -10.63 3.45 4.13
CA TYR A 27 -10.39 3.25 5.56
C TYR A 27 -9.57 4.40 6.15
N ALA A 28 -8.53 4.84 5.44
CA ALA A 28 -7.61 5.88 5.87
C ALA A 28 -8.33 7.20 6.21
N ARG A 29 -9.31 7.59 5.39
CA ARG A 29 -10.11 8.83 5.61
C ARG A 29 -10.95 8.83 6.90
N TYR A 30 -11.10 7.68 7.56
CA TYR A 30 -11.76 7.55 8.87
C TYR A 30 -10.76 7.36 10.02
N GLY A 31 -9.46 7.49 9.77
CA GLY A 31 -8.44 7.30 10.80
C GLY A 31 -8.22 5.84 11.19
N ILE A 32 -8.52 4.90 10.29
CA ILE A 32 -8.14 3.50 10.45
C ILE A 32 -6.70 3.37 9.94
N PRO A 33 -5.76 2.79 10.72
CA PRO A 33 -4.39 2.55 10.26
C PRO A 33 -4.38 1.63 9.04
N VAL A 34 -3.59 2.01 8.03
CA VAL A 34 -3.46 1.26 6.77
C VAL A 34 -2.00 1.17 6.36
N VAL A 35 -1.67 0.14 5.59
CA VAL A 35 -0.46 0.06 4.79
C VAL A 35 -0.87 -0.40 3.40
N PHE A 36 -0.40 0.29 2.36
CA PHE A 36 -0.65 -0.08 0.98
C PHE A 36 0.65 -0.51 0.30
N PHE A 37 0.76 -1.81 -0.01
CA PHE A 37 1.90 -2.33 -0.76
C PHE A 37 1.64 -2.22 -2.26
N THR A 38 2.48 -1.46 -2.96
CA THR A 38 2.44 -1.33 -4.42
C THR A 38 3.86 -1.26 -4.99
N THR A 39 4.01 -1.68 -6.25
CA THR A 39 5.22 -1.43 -7.05
C THR A 39 5.05 -0.24 -7.98
N GLY A 40 3.97 0.54 -7.83
CA GLY A 40 3.58 1.61 -8.73
C GLY A 40 2.96 1.08 -10.03
N LEU A 41 2.86 1.96 -11.03
CA LEU A 41 2.38 1.61 -12.36
C LEU A 41 3.48 0.91 -13.17
N HIS A 42 3.09 0.07 -14.11
CA HIS A 42 4.00 -0.64 -15.02
C HIS A 42 3.49 -0.54 -16.48
N PRO A 43 4.34 -0.79 -17.49
CA PRO A 43 3.99 -0.61 -18.90
C PRO A 43 2.78 -1.42 -19.39
N ASP A 44 2.46 -2.50 -18.68
CA ASP A 44 1.36 -3.42 -18.98
C ASP A 44 0.07 -3.15 -18.18
N TYR A 45 0.09 -2.19 -17.25
CA TYR A 45 -1.06 -1.87 -16.42
C TYR A 45 -2.29 -1.50 -17.28
N HIS A 46 -3.46 -2.07 -16.94
CA HIS A 46 -4.72 -1.94 -17.71
C HIS A 46 -4.64 -2.44 -19.17
N LYS A 47 -3.74 -3.38 -19.49
CA LYS A 47 -3.65 -3.97 -20.82
C LYS A 47 -3.79 -5.50 -20.76
N PRO A 48 -4.28 -6.15 -21.83
CA PRO A 48 -4.30 -7.61 -21.92
C PRO A 48 -2.91 -8.27 -21.84
N SER A 49 -1.85 -7.47 -22.00
CA SER A 49 -0.46 -7.92 -21.89
C SER A 49 0.05 -7.99 -20.44
N ASP A 50 -0.78 -7.68 -19.44
CA ASP A 50 -0.53 -7.95 -18.03
C ASP A 50 -0.78 -9.44 -17.73
N THR A 51 0.21 -10.27 -18.01
CA THR A 51 0.09 -11.73 -17.99
C THR A 51 1.06 -12.38 -17.01
N PRO A 52 0.75 -13.60 -16.50
CA PRO A 52 1.57 -14.28 -15.50
C PRO A 52 3.03 -14.49 -15.89
N GLU A 53 3.31 -14.63 -17.20
CA GLU A 53 4.67 -14.90 -17.71
C GLU A 53 5.63 -13.73 -17.45
N LYS A 54 5.12 -12.53 -17.16
CA LYS A 54 5.92 -11.34 -16.85
C LYS A 54 6.15 -11.14 -15.36
N LEU A 55 5.57 -11.98 -14.50
CA LEU A 55 5.74 -11.85 -13.06
C LEU A 55 7.15 -12.27 -12.63
N ASP A 56 7.74 -11.46 -11.77
CA ASP A 56 8.88 -11.86 -10.96
C ASP A 56 8.36 -12.66 -9.75
N TYR A 57 8.29 -13.99 -9.91
CA TYR A 57 7.76 -14.89 -8.88
C TYR A 57 8.58 -14.88 -7.58
N ASP A 58 9.89 -14.70 -7.66
CA ASP A 58 10.75 -14.63 -6.48
C ASP A 58 10.47 -13.35 -5.69
N LYS A 59 10.30 -12.22 -6.37
CA LYS A 59 9.88 -10.97 -5.76
C LYS A 59 8.50 -11.09 -5.12
N VAL A 60 7.51 -11.65 -5.83
CA VAL A 60 6.15 -11.85 -5.30
C VAL A 60 6.20 -12.73 -4.05
N ALA A 61 6.90 -13.86 -4.10
CA ALA A 61 7.03 -14.75 -2.95
C ALA A 61 7.69 -14.06 -1.74
N ARG A 62 8.68 -13.19 -1.97
CA ARG A 62 9.29 -12.41 -0.89
C ARG A 62 8.33 -11.38 -0.30
N VAL A 63 7.61 -10.62 -1.13
CA VAL A 63 6.63 -9.63 -0.66
C VAL A 63 5.48 -10.31 0.08
N SER A 64 4.95 -11.43 -0.42
CA SER A 64 3.88 -12.18 0.24
C SER A 64 4.29 -12.68 1.62
N ARG A 65 5.54 -13.15 1.79
CA ARG A 65 6.07 -13.52 3.11
C ARG A 65 6.13 -12.31 4.05
N LEU A 66 6.64 -11.16 3.59
CA LEU A 66 6.65 -9.93 4.39
C LEU A 66 5.24 -9.54 4.86
N VAL A 67 4.25 -9.54 3.95
CA VAL A 67 2.86 -9.20 4.30
C VAL A 67 2.29 -10.20 5.30
N SER A 68 2.58 -11.50 5.12
CA SER A 68 2.20 -12.55 6.07
C SER A 68 2.79 -12.33 7.46
N ASP A 69 4.09 -12.03 7.54
CA ASP A 69 4.80 -11.81 8.81
C ASP A 69 4.26 -10.57 9.54
N ILE A 70 4.03 -9.47 8.81
CA ILE A 70 3.42 -8.24 9.35
C ILE A 70 2.01 -8.53 9.87
N THR A 71 1.21 -9.28 9.11
CA THR A 71 -0.16 -9.65 9.50
C THR A 71 -0.15 -10.48 10.79
N ALA A 72 0.72 -11.49 10.86
CA ALA A 72 0.87 -12.34 12.04
C ALA A 72 1.31 -11.53 13.26
N GLU A 73 2.27 -10.61 13.10
CA GLU A 73 2.67 -9.75 14.20
C GLU A 73 1.53 -8.83 14.65
N ILE A 74 0.91 -8.08 13.74
CA ILE A 74 -0.20 -7.17 14.10
C ILE A 74 -1.35 -7.91 14.79
N ALA A 75 -1.68 -9.11 14.33
CA ALA A 75 -2.76 -9.91 14.92
C ALA A 75 -2.49 -10.36 16.37
N ASN A 76 -1.22 -10.49 16.76
CA ASN A 76 -0.81 -10.96 18.08
C ASN A 76 -0.36 -9.84 19.03
N ARG A 77 -0.35 -8.58 18.59
CA ARG A 77 0.03 -7.45 19.44
C ARG A 77 -1.03 -7.17 20.52
N PRO A 78 -0.62 -6.76 21.74
CA PRO A 78 -1.56 -6.44 22.82
C PRO A 78 -2.34 -5.14 22.55
N ALA A 79 -1.88 -4.31 21.60
CA ALA A 79 -2.53 -3.07 21.23
C ALA A 79 -2.52 -2.90 19.72
N ARG A 80 -3.61 -2.33 19.20
CA ARG A 80 -3.74 -1.99 17.78
C ARG A 80 -2.68 -0.98 17.33
N PRO A 81 -2.27 -1.00 16.04
CA PRO A 81 -1.46 0.07 15.46
C PRO A 81 -2.10 1.44 15.65
N ARG A 82 -1.25 2.47 15.75
CA ARG A 82 -1.69 3.86 15.80
C ARG A 82 -1.49 4.46 14.41
N VAL A 83 -2.41 5.35 14.02
CA VAL A 83 -2.20 6.21 12.85
C VAL A 83 -1.05 7.16 13.17
N ASP A 84 -0.12 7.29 12.25
CA ASP A 84 1.09 8.10 12.35
C ASP A 84 0.91 9.51 11.74
N GLN A 85 -0.15 9.72 10.95
CA GLN A 85 -0.51 11.00 10.34
C GLN A 85 -1.82 11.58 10.88
N PRO A 86 -2.01 12.91 10.83
CA PRO A 86 -3.29 13.54 11.14
C PRO A 86 -4.40 13.05 10.19
N VAL A 87 -5.58 12.76 10.75
CA VAL A 87 -6.76 12.38 9.97
C VAL A 87 -7.46 13.66 9.49
N PRO A 88 -7.61 13.88 8.17
CA PRO A 88 -8.34 15.04 7.66
C PRO A 88 -9.82 15.02 8.08
N PRO A 89 -10.49 16.18 8.15
CA PRO A 89 -11.93 16.24 8.35
C PRO A 89 -12.70 15.37 7.35
N LEU A 90 -13.81 14.78 7.79
CA LEU A 90 -14.69 14.02 6.89
C LEU A 90 -15.19 14.92 5.75
N GLY A 91 -15.07 14.43 4.52
CA GLY A 91 -15.41 15.19 3.33
C GLY A 91 -14.25 15.99 2.73
N THR A 92 -13.08 16.04 3.37
CA THR A 92 -11.86 16.55 2.72
C THR A 92 -11.56 15.68 1.49
N PRO A 93 -11.41 16.29 0.30
CA PRO A 93 -10.98 15.56 -0.89
C PRO A 93 -9.64 14.88 -0.61
N CYS A 94 -9.48 13.66 -1.12
CA CYS A 94 -8.15 13.04 -1.12
C CYS A 94 -7.20 13.99 -1.84
N GLN A 95 -6.00 14.18 -1.33
CA GLN A 95 -4.95 14.92 -2.01
C GLN A 95 -4.04 13.90 -2.67
#